data_AF-A0A2E2AUG0-F1
#
_entry.id   AF-A0A2E2AUG0-F1
#
_cell.length_a   1.000
_cell.length_b   1.000
_cell.length_c   1.000
_cell.angle_alpha   90.00
_cell.angle_beta   90.00
_cell.angle_gamma   90.00
#
_symmetry.space_group_name_H-M   'P 1'
#
loop_
_entity.id
_entity.type
_entity.pdbx_description
1 polymer ?
#
loop_
_entity_poly.entity_id
_entity_poly.type
_entity_poly.pdbx_seq_one_letter_code
_entity_poly.pdbx_strand_id
1 'polypeptide(L)'
;MIETNAGPGVNLDRMETKRMSMKWIGTALLILTSTQVSAQDPVKQAASEEVTATYEGVRASQIKKYPIGVFDSGTGGLTILEQILKSDGFNNRTHDPLGDGKSDFEKESFIFLADQANMPYGNYPVIKKEQFLDDLIVKDADFLLGKDYFSLSGQKRQWSKSPVKAIVIACNTATAYGQPDIEQVVHAAGLDIKVVGVIDAGAKGAIEVLAPGEDASIAVVPTKGTVLSGAYPRAIKDNADQRRLSQTIDVFQQGAFGLAGSIDGAREFIQNGKVDNSPRDDYRGPSSDNREALIDLSILPRYGFDFSGNHMLFNGSEQNLTNVQLNSVENYIAYHLTTLMEQMREAKDAPPLKSVVLGCTHFPFYQEAFAKELRRLRDYKENDQYVYRRFMADEIKLIDPAFFTARELYESLVEDRRLNNKPANSQATRGEFYVTVPAEGQSRERLNDVGGFSYDFKYGRLSGDVNSDFRAVPFDESNLGDVVLKRLQDRVPTVWSLLSEFREKSDKLK
;
A
#
# COMPACT_ATOMS: atom_id res chain seq x y z
N MET A 1 -35.15 68.65 -12.75
CA MET A 1 -34.68 68.92 -14.12
C MET A 1 -33.23 68.48 -14.19
N ILE A 2 -32.99 67.49 -15.07
CA ILE A 2 -31.75 67.15 -15.78
C ILE A 2 -30.59 66.54 -14.97
N GLU A 3 -30.22 65.34 -15.45
CA GLU A 3 -29.07 64.49 -15.15
C GLU A 3 -27.72 65.17 -15.46
N THR A 4 -26.62 64.69 -14.86
CA THR A 4 -25.54 63.97 -15.58
C THR A 4 -24.48 63.43 -14.61
N ASN A 5 -24.04 62.20 -14.88
CA ASN A 5 -22.92 61.47 -14.31
C ASN A 5 -21.55 62.14 -14.53
N ALA A 6 -20.62 61.96 -13.58
CA ALA A 6 -19.34 61.23 -13.77
C ALA A 6 -18.41 61.39 -12.54
N GLY A 7 -18.03 60.25 -11.95
CA GLY A 7 -16.78 59.94 -11.20
C GLY A 7 -16.30 60.84 -10.05
N PRO A 8 -15.84 60.25 -8.94
CA PRO A 8 -14.39 60.08 -8.85
C PRO A 8 -13.93 58.78 -8.17
N GLY A 9 -12.74 58.33 -8.55
CA GLY A 9 -12.05 57.18 -7.97
C GLY A 9 -11.63 57.40 -6.52
N VAL A 10 -11.50 56.29 -5.80
CA VAL A 10 -10.88 56.24 -4.47
C VAL A 10 -9.96 55.02 -4.40
N ASN A 11 -8.67 55.35 -4.29
CA ASN A 11 -7.61 54.70 -3.51
C ASN A 11 -7.96 53.37 -2.80
N LEU A 12 -7.30 52.29 -3.23
CA LEU A 12 -7.15 51.04 -2.47
C LEU A 12 -5.65 50.81 -2.25
N ASP A 13 -5.16 51.26 -1.10
CA ASP A 13 -3.87 50.82 -0.59
C ASP A 13 -3.97 50.67 0.94
N ARG A 14 -3.37 49.60 1.48
CA ARG A 14 -3.49 49.04 2.85
C ARG A 14 -4.74 48.21 3.17
N MET A 15 -4.80 46.97 2.69
CA MET A 15 -5.37 45.85 3.50
C MET A 15 -4.92 44.43 3.11
N GLU A 16 -3.83 44.24 2.34
CA GLU A 16 -3.40 42.89 1.91
C GLU A 16 -2.16 42.31 2.62
N THR A 17 -1.46 43.05 3.48
CA THR A 17 -0.22 42.56 4.12
C THR A 17 -0.42 41.75 5.41
N LYS A 18 -1.66 41.54 5.89
CA LYS A 18 -1.95 40.79 7.13
C LYS A 18 -2.50 39.37 6.95
N ARG A 19 -2.87 38.95 5.73
CA ARG A 19 -3.34 37.58 5.46
C ARG A 19 -2.25 36.62 4.98
N MET A 20 -1.13 37.15 4.48
CA MET A 20 -0.01 36.33 4.01
C MET A 20 0.87 35.83 5.17
N SER A 21 0.97 36.58 6.26
CA SER A 21 1.83 36.25 7.41
C SER A 21 1.28 35.15 8.31
N MET A 22 -0.02 34.85 8.26
CA MET A 22 -0.64 33.81 9.11
C MET A 22 -0.51 32.39 8.55
N LYS A 23 -0.41 32.24 7.21
CA LYS A 23 -0.15 30.92 6.57
C LYS A 23 1.28 30.44 6.80
N TRP A 24 2.25 31.35 6.73
CA TRP A 24 3.66 31.01 6.96
C TRP A 24 3.94 30.65 8.42
N ILE A 25 3.26 31.25 9.39
CA ILE A 25 3.43 30.91 10.81
C ILE A 25 2.84 29.53 11.11
N GLY A 26 1.71 29.14 10.52
CA GLY A 26 1.13 27.81 10.72
C GLY A 26 1.98 26.68 10.15
N THR A 27 2.51 26.85 8.93
CA THR A 27 3.40 25.86 8.29
C THR A 27 4.78 25.85 8.95
N ALA A 28 5.35 27.01 9.31
CA ALA A 28 6.62 27.07 10.02
C ALA A 28 6.53 26.52 11.46
N LEU A 29 5.39 26.67 12.15
CA LEU A 29 5.21 26.12 13.50
C LEU A 29 5.01 24.60 13.46
N LEU A 30 4.30 24.05 12.46
CA LEU A 30 4.26 22.60 12.24
C LEU A 30 5.63 22.05 11.86
N ILE A 31 6.38 22.75 11.00
CA ILE A 31 7.77 22.40 10.63
C ILE A 31 8.70 22.51 11.84
N LEU A 32 8.53 23.50 12.72
CA LEU A 32 9.36 23.66 13.93
C LEU A 32 9.05 22.61 15.00
N THR A 33 7.80 22.17 15.13
CA THR A 33 7.45 21.07 16.04
C THR A 33 7.84 19.70 15.46
N SER A 34 7.80 19.50 14.14
CA SER A 34 8.22 18.24 13.50
C SER A 34 9.74 18.12 13.39
N THR A 35 10.46 19.23 13.17
CA THR A 35 11.94 19.25 13.19
C THR A 35 12.51 19.01 14.59
N GLN A 36 11.79 19.40 15.66
CA GLN A 36 12.20 19.07 17.03
C GLN A 36 11.91 17.62 17.44
N VAL A 37 10.88 16.98 16.89
CA VAL A 37 10.60 15.54 17.11
C VAL A 37 11.57 14.66 16.30
N SER A 38 11.98 15.10 15.11
CA SER A 38 12.98 14.44 14.25
C SER A 38 14.35 14.28 14.90
N ALA A 39 14.75 15.23 15.74
CA ALA A 39 16.07 15.24 16.36
C ALA A 39 16.29 14.18 17.47
N GLN A 40 15.32 13.30 17.74
CA GLN A 40 15.39 12.29 18.81
C GLN A 40 15.20 10.83 18.36
N ASP A 41 14.90 10.57 17.07
CA ASP A 41 14.76 9.20 16.57
C ASP A 41 16.11 8.70 15.97
N PRO A 42 16.78 7.74 16.63
CA PRO A 42 18.10 7.28 16.19
C PRO A 42 18.08 6.56 14.84
N VAL A 43 16.94 5.95 14.45
CA VAL A 43 16.83 5.25 13.16
C VAL A 43 16.75 6.27 12.03
N LYS A 44 15.93 7.31 12.19
CA LYS A 44 15.80 8.40 11.20
C LYS A 44 17.08 9.22 11.07
N GLN A 45 17.75 9.49 12.19
CA GLN A 45 19.03 10.19 12.17
C GLN A 45 20.08 9.37 11.41
N ALA A 46 20.24 8.09 11.74
CA ALA A 46 21.20 7.22 11.06
C ALA A 46 20.90 7.11 9.55
N ALA A 47 19.63 6.96 9.17
CA ALA A 47 19.22 6.96 7.77
C ALA A 47 19.56 8.29 7.07
N SER A 48 19.25 9.44 7.70
CA SER A 48 19.57 10.75 7.13
C SER A 48 21.08 10.94 6.91
N GLU A 49 21.92 10.48 7.84
CA GLU A 49 23.39 10.55 7.73
C GLU A 49 23.90 9.65 6.59
N GLU A 50 23.41 8.41 6.48
CA GLU A 50 23.78 7.46 5.43
C GLU A 50 23.33 7.95 4.03
N VAL A 51 22.11 8.50 3.94
CA VAL A 51 21.58 9.09 2.71
C VAL A 51 22.39 10.32 2.32
N THR A 52 22.74 11.20 3.28
CA THR A 52 23.59 12.38 3.00
C THR A 52 24.93 11.94 2.40
N ALA A 53 25.60 10.96 3.01
CA ALA A 53 26.87 10.42 2.51
C ALA A 53 26.73 9.77 1.12
N THR A 54 25.60 9.12 0.84
CA THR A 54 25.37 8.45 -0.44
C THR A 54 25.25 9.43 -1.61
N TYR A 55 24.65 10.59 -1.38
CA TYR A 55 24.36 11.61 -2.39
C TYR A 55 25.34 12.81 -2.35
N GLU A 56 26.29 12.83 -1.42
CA GLU A 56 27.29 13.90 -1.32
C GLU A 56 28.05 14.08 -2.65
N GLY A 57 28.05 15.31 -3.17
CA GLY A 57 28.71 15.64 -4.44
C GLY A 57 28.03 15.10 -5.70
N VAL A 58 26.88 14.42 -5.59
CA VAL A 58 26.14 13.89 -6.75
C VAL A 58 25.31 15.00 -7.38
N ARG A 59 25.59 15.32 -8.65
CA ARG A 59 24.84 16.35 -9.38
C ARG A 59 23.42 15.87 -9.73
N ALA A 60 22.47 16.80 -9.83
CA ALA A 60 21.10 16.51 -10.27
C ALA A 60 21.03 15.74 -11.62
N SER A 61 21.93 16.04 -12.57
CA SER A 61 22.02 15.32 -13.85
C SER A 61 22.45 13.85 -13.72
N GLN A 62 23.12 13.49 -12.63
CA GLN A 62 23.47 12.12 -12.28
C GLN A 62 22.29 11.43 -11.58
N ILE A 63 21.66 12.10 -10.61
CA ILE A 63 20.44 11.60 -9.93
C ILE A 63 19.36 11.26 -10.95
N LYS A 64 19.15 12.10 -11.97
CA LYS A 64 18.18 11.85 -13.06
C LYS A 64 18.32 10.47 -13.72
N LYS A 65 19.54 9.91 -13.76
CA LYS A 65 19.84 8.61 -14.37
C LYS A 65 19.68 7.43 -13.42
N TYR A 66 19.47 7.67 -12.13
CA TYR A 66 19.25 6.62 -11.15
C TYR A 66 17.89 5.93 -11.37
N PRO A 67 17.76 4.66 -10.96
CA PRO A 67 16.50 3.93 -11.00
C PRO A 67 15.42 4.56 -10.12
N ILE A 68 14.18 4.17 -10.39
CA ILE A 68 13.04 4.38 -9.48
C ILE A 68 13.04 3.23 -8.47
N GLY A 69 13.02 3.56 -7.18
CA GLY A 69 12.89 2.59 -6.10
C GLY A 69 11.43 2.29 -5.82
N VAL A 70 11.09 1.03 -5.63
CA VAL A 70 9.75 0.58 -5.21
C VAL A 70 9.93 -0.38 -4.04
N PHE A 71 9.19 -0.20 -2.95
CA PHE A 71 9.19 -1.20 -1.87
C PHE A 71 7.80 -1.52 -1.36
N ASP A 72 7.66 -2.75 -0.86
CA ASP A 72 6.48 -3.25 -0.17
C ASP A 72 6.90 -4.15 0.99
N SER A 73 5.96 -4.41 1.90
CA SER A 73 6.16 -5.38 2.98
C SER A 73 6.40 -6.80 2.49
N GLY A 74 6.13 -7.13 1.23
CA GLY A 74 6.34 -8.46 0.65
C GLY A 74 6.31 -8.41 -0.87
N THR A 75 5.95 -9.52 -1.51
CA THR A 75 5.88 -9.58 -2.98
C THR A 75 4.62 -8.93 -3.58
N GLY A 76 3.64 -8.57 -2.76
CA GLY A 76 2.38 -7.96 -3.22
C GLY A 76 2.60 -6.69 -4.04
N GLY A 77 3.58 -5.86 -3.67
CA GLY A 77 3.91 -4.60 -4.34
C GLY A 77 4.40 -4.73 -5.78
N LEU A 78 4.73 -5.95 -6.23
CA LEU A 78 5.05 -6.20 -7.63
C LEU A 78 3.85 -5.92 -8.55
N THR A 79 2.62 -5.89 -8.03
CA THR A 79 1.44 -5.43 -8.79
C THR A 79 1.52 -3.94 -9.13
N ILE A 80 1.97 -3.12 -8.19
CA ILE A 80 2.18 -1.69 -8.41
C ILE A 80 3.25 -1.49 -9.48
N LEU A 81 4.36 -2.24 -9.37
CA LEU A 81 5.42 -2.19 -10.39
C LEU A 81 4.94 -2.67 -11.76
N GLU A 82 4.13 -3.73 -11.84
CA GLU A 82 3.52 -4.19 -13.09
C GLU A 82 2.65 -3.09 -13.73
N GLN A 83 1.85 -2.39 -12.93
CA GLN A 83 1.02 -1.29 -13.43
C GLN A 83 1.85 -0.09 -13.87
N ILE A 84 2.92 0.26 -13.14
CA ILE A 84 3.88 1.29 -13.57
C ILE A 84 4.49 0.91 -14.92
N LEU A 85 5.00 -0.32 -15.06
CA LEU A 85 5.65 -0.78 -16.29
C LEU A 85 4.70 -0.83 -17.50
N LYS A 86 3.41 -1.01 -17.28
CA LYS A 86 2.38 -1.09 -18.34
C LYS A 86 1.63 0.21 -18.59
N SER A 87 1.83 1.23 -17.76
CA SER A 87 1.14 2.51 -17.90
C SER A 87 1.48 3.17 -19.23
N ASP A 88 0.46 3.65 -19.94
CA ASP A 88 0.54 4.43 -21.19
C ASP A 88 -0.57 5.49 -21.10
N GLY A 89 -0.54 6.24 -20.00
CA GLY A 89 -1.48 7.31 -19.72
C GLY A 89 -1.11 8.62 -20.41
N PHE A 90 0.14 8.75 -20.87
CA PHE A 90 0.68 10.00 -21.36
C PHE A 90 1.43 9.86 -22.68
N ASN A 91 1.52 10.97 -23.41
CA ASN A 91 2.41 11.04 -24.55
C ASN A 91 3.84 11.22 -24.06
N ASN A 92 4.75 10.30 -24.40
CA ASN A 92 6.12 10.30 -23.89
C ASN A 92 6.99 11.46 -24.38
N ARG A 93 6.49 12.28 -25.31
CA ARG A 93 7.17 13.47 -25.82
C ARG A 93 6.52 14.77 -25.35
N THR A 94 5.19 14.86 -25.34
CA THR A 94 4.48 16.10 -24.98
C THR A 94 4.03 16.13 -23.53
N HIS A 95 3.97 14.98 -22.88
CA HIS A 95 3.40 14.77 -21.53
C HIS A 95 1.91 15.11 -21.43
N ASP A 96 1.21 15.19 -22.57
CA ASP A 96 -0.24 15.31 -22.58
C ASP A 96 -0.88 14.02 -22.05
N PRO A 97 -2.03 14.09 -21.35
CA PRO A 97 -2.71 12.93 -20.74
C PRO A 97 -3.46 12.11 -21.80
N LEU A 98 -2.75 11.66 -22.81
CA LEU A 98 -3.20 10.77 -23.86
C LEU A 98 -2.03 9.87 -24.28
N GLY A 99 -2.16 8.58 -23.99
CA GLY A 99 -1.17 7.55 -24.32
C GLY A 99 -0.74 7.56 -25.79
N ASP A 100 0.52 7.20 -26.04
CA ASP A 100 1.12 7.14 -27.37
C ASP A 100 1.43 5.72 -27.86
N GLY A 101 0.88 4.72 -27.17
CA GLY A 101 1.07 3.29 -27.47
C GLY A 101 2.38 2.76 -26.89
N LYS A 102 3.06 3.50 -26.01
CA LYS A 102 4.31 3.10 -25.39
C LYS A 102 4.25 3.31 -23.88
N SER A 103 4.88 2.39 -23.16
CA SER A 103 5.03 2.52 -21.71
C SER A 103 5.60 3.88 -21.32
N ASP A 104 4.90 4.59 -20.44
CA ASP A 104 5.29 5.86 -19.82
C ASP A 104 6.70 5.78 -19.18
N PHE A 105 7.10 4.58 -18.78
CA PHE A 105 8.34 4.27 -18.09
C PHE A 105 9.29 3.40 -18.93
N GLU A 106 9.15 3.38 -20.26
CA GLU A 106 9.96 2.55 -21.18
C GLU A 106 11.48 2.76 -20.98
N LYS A 107 11.88 4.01 -20.69
CA LYS A 107 13.30 4.40 -20.55
C LYS A 107 13.81 4.35 -19.11
N GLU A 108 12.94 3.97 -18.17
CA GLU A 108 13.26 3.92 -16.76
C GLU A 108 13.72 2.53 -16.33
N SER A 109 14.58 2.52 -15.32
CA SER A 109 15.08 1.33 -14.64
C SER A 109 14.59 1.32 -13.20
N PHE A 110 14.50 0.14 -12.60
CA PHE A 110 13.83 -0.05 -11.31
C PHE A 110 14.69 -0.84 -10.32
N ILE A 111 14.53 -0.53 -9.04
CA ILE A 111 14.96 -1.36 -7.92
C ILE A 111 13.72 -1.67 -7.08
N PHE A 112 13.46 -2.95 -6.85
CA PHE A 112 12.36 -3.41 -6.02
C PHE A 112 12.88 -4.04 -4.73
N LEU A 113 12.26 -3.71 -3.58
CA LEU A 113 12.48 -4.36 -2.29
C LEU A 113 11.16 -4.96 -1.75
N ALA A 114 11.19 -6.24 -1.38
CA ALA A 114 10.17 -6.88 -0.56
C ALA A 114 10.69 -7.12 0.86
N ASP A 115 10.09 -6.51 1.88
CA ASP A 115 10.45 -6.76 3.29
C ASP A 115 9.81 -8.05 3.86
N GLN A 116 10.00 -9.16 3.15
CA GLN A 116 9.41 -10.47 3.43
C GLN A 116 9.71 -10.98 4.86
N ALA A 117 10.90 -10.69 5.40
CA ALA A 117 11.28 -11.11 6.75
C ALA A 117 10.31 -10.55 7.81
N ASN A 118 9.82 -9.33 7.62
CA ASN A 118 9.01 -8.60 8.60
C ASN A 118 7.52 -8.53 8.26
N MET A 119 7.09 -9.06 7.12
CA MET A 119 5.69 -9.10 6.69
C MET A 119 4.80 -9.96 7.60
N PRO A 120 3.48 -9.72 7.67
CA PRO A 120 2.76 -8.58 7.11
C PRO A 120 2.78 -7.34 8.02
N TYR A 121 2.94 -6.15 7.42
CA TYR A 121 2.96 -4.87 8.15
C TYR A 121 1.63 -4.53 8.82
N GLY A 122 0.51 -5.00 8.27
CA GLY A 122 -0.83 -4.67 8.78
C GLY A 122 -1.11 -5.12 10.22
N ASN A 123 -0.28 -5.99 10.78
CA ASN A 123 -0.44 -6.53 12.13
C ASN A 123 0.23 -5.67 13.21
N TYR A 124 1.33 -4.97 12.91
CA TYR A 124 2.08 -4.21 13.93
C TYR A 124 1.24 -3.17 14.66
N PRO A 125 0.38 -2.36 14.00
CA PRO A 125 -0.46 -1.41 14.72
C PRO A 125 -1.53 -2.07 15.58
N VAL A 126 -2.03 -3.24 15.19
CA VAL A 126 -3.04 -3.98 15.96
C VAL A 126 -2.50 -4.37 17.34
N ILE A 127 -1.21 -4.65 17.42
CA ILE A 127 -0.50 -5.02 18.65
C ILE A 127 0.30 -3.84 19.25
N LYS A 128 0.05 -2.60 18.81
CA LYS A 128 0.68 -1.37 19.31
C LYS A 128 2.21 -1.33 19.14
N LYS A 129 2.68 -1.72 17.95
CA LYS A 129 4.09 -1.71 17.53
C LYS A 129 4.34 -0.74 16.36
N GLU A 130 3.59 0.36 16.32
CA GLU A 130 3.65 1.37 15.25
C GLU A 130 5.04 1.98 15.10
N GLN A 131 5.73 2.28 16.20
CA GLN A 131 7.08 2.85 16.14
C GLN A 131 8.10 1.87 15.53
N PHE A 132 8.03 0.58 15.88
CA PHE A 132 8.92 -0.42 15.27
C PHE A 132 8.58 -0.63 13.78
N LEU A 133 7.30 -0.54 13.40
CA LEU A 133 6.90 -0.55 12.01
C LEU A 133 7.48 0.65 11.25
N ASP A 134 7.43 1.85 11.82
CA ASP A 134 8.05 3.05 11.23
C ASP A 134 9.56 2.86 11.03
N ASP A 135 10.28 2.32 12.02
CA ASP A 135 11.71 1.99 11.90
C ASP A 135 11.99 1.06 10.70
N LEU A 136 11.17 0.03 10.49
CA LEU A 136 11.27 -0.88 9.35
C LEU A 136 11.04 -0.14 8.02
N ILE A 137 10.01 0.69 7.94
CA ILE A 137 9.67 1.44 6.72
C ILE A 137 10.76 2.44 6.35
N VAL A 138 11.32 3.14 7.34
CA VAL A 138 12.47 4.03 7.13
C VAL A 138 13.67 3.22 6.65
N LYS A 139 13.89 2.02 7.18
CA LYS A 139 14.98 1.14 6.74
C LYS A 139 14.80 0.59 5.32
N ASP A 140 13.57 0.32 4.90
CA ASP A 140 13.28 -0.06 3.51
C ASP A 140 13.62 1.09 2.54
N ALA A 141 13.28 2.33 2.91
CA ALA A 141 13.62 3.51 2.13
C ALA A 141 15.12 3.80 2.12
N ASP A 142 15.79 3.67 3.27
CA ASP A 142 17.24 3.78 3.44
C ASP A 142 17.96 2.76 2.55
N PHE A 143 17.50 1.51 2.50
CA PHE A 143 18.00 0.51 1.56
C PHE A 143 17.92 1.02 0.11
N LEU A 144 16.78 1.52 -0.33
CA LEU A 144 16.61 2.02 -1.71
C LEU A 144 17.54 3.21 -2.01
N LEU A 145 17.67 4.14 -1.06
CA LEU A 145 18.51 5.34 -1.17
C LEU A 145 20.01 5.02 -1.09
N GLY A 146 20.39 3.95 -0.41
CA GLY A 146 21.78 3.51 -0.22
C GLY A 146 22.35 2.69 -1.39
N LYS A 147 23.59 2.23 -1.22
CA LYS A 147 24.32 1.40 -2.21
C LYS A 147 24.46 -0.06 -1.81
N ASP A 148 23.92 -0.40 -0.64
CA ASP A 148 24.23 -1.65 0.01
C ASP A 148 23.20 -2.73 -0.25
N TYR A 149 23.68 -3.97 -0.23
CA TYR A 149 22.88 -5.18 -0.16
C TYR A 149 23.74 -6.31 0.40
N PHE A 150 23.19 -7.50 0.54
CA PHE A 150 23.94 -8.68 1.00
C PHE A 150 23.92 -9.77 -0.07
N SER A 151 25.04 -10.49 -0.22
CA SER A 151 25.10 -11.64 -1.11
C SER A 151 24.08 -12.70 -0.69
N LEU A 152 23.51 -13.43 -1.66
CA LEU A 152 22.54 -14.48 -1.37
C LEU A 152 23.12 -15.57 -0.45
N SER A 153 24.33 -16.04 -0.76
CA SER A 153 25.06 -17.00 0.05
C SER A 153 26.00 -16.29 1.04
N GLY A 154 25.95 -16.69 2.32
CA GLY A 154 26.83 -16.19 3.37
C GLY A 154 26.56 -14.74 3.79
N GLN A 155 25.54 -14.10 3.20
CA GLN A 155 25.05 -12.76 3.53
C GLN A 155 26.18 -11.74 3.80
N LYS A 156 27.15 -11.67 2.89
CA LYS A 156 28.25 -10.71 2.97
C LYS A 156 27.82 -9.37 2.39
N ARG A 157 28.09 -8.28 3.11
CA ARG A 157 27.75 -6.91 2.66
C ARG A 157 28.44 -6.60 1.33
N GLN A 158 27.67 -6.04 0.41
CA GLN A 158 28.04 -5.59 -0.93
C GLN A 158 27.65 -4.11 -1.07
N TRP A 159 28.29 -3.38 -1.98
CA TRP A 159 28.20 -1.90 -2.09
C TRP A 159 27.96 -1.42 -3.53
N SER A 160 27.45 -2.31 -4.40
CA SER A 160 27.31 -2.08 -5.84
C SER A 160 25.86 -1.86 -6.30
N LYS A 161 24.91 -1.69 -5.37
CA LYS A 161 23.55 -1.29 -5.70
C LYS A 161 23.52 0.19 -6.07
N SER A 162 22.72 0.54 -7.08
CA SER A 162 22.48 1.95 -7.37
C SER A 162 21.57 2.57 -6.31
N PRO A 163 21.79 3.83 -5.92
CA PRO A 163 20.79 4.63 -5.22
C PRO A 163 19.65 5.01 -6.20
N VAL A 164 18.56 5.64 -5.72
CA VAL A 164 17.34 5.91 -6.52
C VAL A 164 17.08 7.41 -6.77
N LYS A 165 16.21 7.74 -7.73
CA LYS A 165 15.80 9.13 -8.02
C LYS A 165 14.40 9.51 -7.53
N ALA A 166 13.60 8.50 -7.21
CA ALA A 166 12.25 8.58 -6.70
C ALA A 166 11.96 7.27 -5.95
N ILE A 167 11.06 7.34 -4.98
CA ILE A 167 10.61 6.20 -4.17
C ILE A 167 9.10 6.04 -4.38
N VAL A 168 8.66 4.82 -4.62
CA VAL A 168 7.25 4.41 -4.59
C VAL A 168 7.07 3.50 -3.38
N ILE A 169 6.21 3.92 -2.46
CA ILE A 169 5.76 3.10 -1.34
C ILE A 169 4.55 2.29 -1.82
N ALA A 170 4.79 1.08 -2.32
CA ALA A 170 3.72 0.24 -2.85
C ALA A 170 2.80 -0.31 -1.73
N CYS A 171 3.33 -0.48 -0.51
CA CYS A 171 2.53 -0.95 0.61
C CYS A 171 1.56 0.13 1.12
N ASN A 172 0.29 -0.20 1.24
CA ASN A 172 -0.71 0.68 1.86
C ASN A 172 -0.42 0.92 3.35
N THR A 173 0.02 -0.12 4.07
CA THR A 173 0.37 0.04 5.49
C THR A 173 1.65 0.85 5.66
N ALA A 174 2.67 0.64 4.82
CA ALA A 174 3.88 1.46 4.89
C ALA A 174 3.60 2.93 4.55
N THR A 175 2.76 3.18 3.54
CA THR A 175 2.34 4.54 3.17
C THR A 175 1.66 5.24 4.36
N ALA A 176 0.77 4.52 5.07
CA ALA A 176 0.03 5.07 6.20
C ALA A 176 0.89 5.49 7.40
N TYR A 177 2.00 4.80 7.63
CA TYR A 177 2.82 4.99 8.84
C TYR A 177 4.16 5.68 8.59
N GLY A 178 4.80 5.48 7.44
CA GLY A 178 6.18 5.93 7.23
C GLY A 178 6.41 6.92 6.08
N GLN A 179 5.40 7.25 5.25
CA GLN A 179 5.61 8.23 4.17
C GLN A 179 6.13 9.60 4.69
N PRO A 180 5.51 10.23 5.70
CA PRO A 180 5.98 11.53 6.21
C PRO A 180 7.40 11.47 6.77
N ASP A 181 7.78 10.35 7.37
CA ASP A 181 9.10 10.15 7.97
C ASP A 181 10.18 9.90 6.91
N ILE A 182 9.87 9.18 5.83
CA ILE A 182 10.75 9.07 4.66
C ILE A 182 10.96 10.44 4.01
N GLU A 183 9.88 11.21 3.81
CA GLU A 183 9.97 12.58 3.28
C GLU A 183 10.85 13.47 4.17
N GLN A 184 10.75 13.32 5.50
CA GLN A 184 11.60 14.01 6.45
C GLN A 184 13.07 13.61 6.33
N VAL A 185 13.38 12.30 6.22
CA VAL A 185 14.76 11.80 6.03
C VAL A 185 15.36 12.35 4.74
N VAL A 186 14.62 12.31 3.64
CA VAL A 186 15.06 12.86 2.35
C VAL A 186 15.31 14.36 2.44
N HIS A 187 14.40 15.11 3.06
CA HIS A 187 14.54 16.56 3.22
C HIS A 187 15.71 16.93 4.14
N ALA A 188 15.91 16.20 5.24
CA ALA A 188 17.04 16.40 6.16
C ALA A 188 18.39 16.16 5.49
N ALA A 189 18.45 15.22 4.52
CA ALA A 189 19.63 15.00 3.68
C ALA A 189 19.82 16.06 2.56
N GLY A 190 18.97 17.09 2.51
CA GLY A 190 19.04 18.16 1.50
C GLY A 190 18.67 17.69 0.09
N LEU A 191 17.92 16.59 -0.02
CA LEU A 191 17.50 16.01 -1.28
C LEU A 191 16.06 16.40 -1.62
N ASP A 192 15.75 16.40 -2.90
CA ASP A 192 14.39 16.58 -3.42
C ASP A 192 13.89 15.27 -4.03
N ILE A 193 14.14 14.12 -3.41
CA ILE A 193 13.66 12.83 -3.94
C ILE A 193 12.16 12.73 -3.68
N LYS A 194 11.38 12.48 -4.74
CA LYS A 194 9.93 12.33 -4.63
C LYS A 194 9.57 10.99 -4.02
N VAL A 195 8.66 11.02 -3.06
CA VAL A 195 8.12 9.85 -2.36
C VAL A 195 6.64 9.79 -2.73
N VAL A 196 6.25 8.75 -3.47
CA VAL A 196 4.88 8.56 -3.95
C VAL A 196 4.27 7.37 -3.22
N GLY A 197 3.13 7.58 -2.55
CA GLY A 197 2.43 6.57 -1.78
C GLY A 197 1.08 6.19 -2.41
N VAL A 198 0.63 4.97 -2.15
CA VAL A 198 -0.60 4.42 -2.76
C VAL A 198 -1.91 4.97 -2.15
N ILE A 199 -1.86 5.59 -0.97
CA ILE A 199 -3.08 6.04 -0.26
C ILE A 199 -3.70 7.26 -0.94
N ASP A 200 -2.91 8.31 -1.21
CA ASP A 200 -3.44 9.51 -1.86
C ASP A 200 -3.93 9.20 -3.27
N ALA A 201 -3.16 8.41 -4.03
CA ALA A 201 -3.55 7.86 -5.32
C ALA A 201 -4.92 7.14 -5.27
N GLY A 202 -5.14 6.26 -4.28
CA GLY A 202 -6.42 5.57 -4.09
C GLY A 202 -7.57 6.52 -3.71
N ALA A 203 -7.30 7.52 -2.86
CA ALA A 203 -8.27 8.53 -2.46
C ALA A 203 -8.69 9.43 -3.64
N LYS A 204 -7.72 9.89 -4.43
CA LYS A 204 -7.95 10.65 -5.66
C LYS A 204 -8.82 9.86 -6.65
N GLY A 205 -8.53 8.58 -6.85
CA GLY A 205 -9.34 7.70 -7.69
C GLY A 205 -10.79 7.56 -7.20
N ALA A 206 -10.99 7.43 -5.89
CA ALA A 206 -12.33 7.35 -5.30
C ALA A 206 -13.14 8.63 -5.47
N ILE A 207 -12.49 9.79 -5.37
CA ILE A 207 -13.11 11.10 -5.59
C ILE A 207 -13.39 11.35 -7.09
N GLU A 208 -12.51 10.90 -7.98
CA GLU A 208 -12.64 11.11 -9.43
C GLU A 208 -13.86 10.43 -10.04
N VAL A 209 -14.32 9.32 -9.47
CA VAL A 209 -15.50 8.58 -9.96
C VAL A 209 -16.84 9.11 -9.44
N LEU A 210 -16.84 10.08 -8.52
CA LEU A 210 -18.08 10.64 -7.99
C LEU A 210 -18.70 11.64 -8.97
N ALA A 211 -20.02 11.57 -9.12
CA ALA A 211 -20.80 12.57 -9.85
C ALA A 211 -20.92 13.86 -9.00
N PRO A 212 -20.74 15.06 -9.56
CA PRO A 212 -20.91 16.30 -8.82
C PRO A 212 -22.33 16.47 -8.27
N GLY A 213 -22.45 16.89 -7.01
CA GLY A 213 -23.72 17.23 -6.38
C GLY A 213 -24.55 16.05 -5.86
N GLU A 214 -24.07 14.81 -5.97
CA GLU A 214 -24.70 13.64 -5.36
C GLU A 214 -23.99 13.24 -4.07
N ASP A 215 -24.75 13.12 -2.98
CA ASP A 215 -24.26 12.51 -1.75
C ASP A 215 -23.83 11.06 -2.01
N ALA A 216 -22.70 10.67 -1.44
CA ALA A 216 -22.04 9.41 -1.75
C ALA A 216 -21.39 8.80 -0.52
N SER A 217 -21.36 7.47 -0.49
CA SER A 217 -20.48 6.73 0.40
C SER A 217 -19.31 6.17 -0.40
N ILE A 218 -18.10 6.33 0.15
CA ILE A 218 -16.88 5.66 -0.29
C ILE A 218 -16.52 4.63 0.77
N ALA A 219 -16.39 3.36 0.37
CA ALA A 219 -15.80 2.36 1.23
C ALA A 219 -14.32 2.18 0.92
N VAL A 220 -13.54 1.83 1.94
CA VAL A 220 -12.15 1.41 1.82
C VAL A 220 -12.01 0.07 2.50
N VAL A 221 -11.40 -0.89 1.81
CA VAL A 221 -11.06 -2.20 2.36
C VAL A 221 -9.54 -2.33 2.41
N PRO A 222 -8.86 -1.84 3.47
CA PRO A 222 -7.42 -1.98 3.62
C PRO A 222 -7.06 -2.99 4.72
N THR A 223 -5.79 -3.10 5.10
CA THR A 223 -5.43 -3.89 6.30
C THR A 223 -5.99 -3.25 7.58
N LYS A 224 -6.15 -4.03 8.66
CA LYS A 224 -6.58 -3.48 9.96
C LYS A 224 -5.63 -2.39 10.46
N GLY A 225 -4.31 -2.58 10.31
CA GLY A 225 -3.31 -1.56 10.64
C GLY A 225 -3.51 -0.26 9.86
N THR A 226 -3.82 -0.34 8.56
CA THR A 226 -4.13 0.84 7.75
C THR A 226 -5.41 1.54 8.22
N VAL A 227 -6.47 0.80 8.60
CA VAL A 227 -7.68 1.42 9.19
C VAL A 227 -7.33 2.24 10.44
N LEU A 228 -6.54 1.66 11.35
CA LEU A 228 -6.13 2.31 12.61
C LEU A 228 -5.36 3.61 12.39
N SER A 229 -4.64 3.74 11.29
CA SER A 229 -3.89 4.97 10.97
C SER A 229 -4.81 6.17 10.69
N GLY A 230 -6.05 5.94 10.26
CA GLY A 230 -6.95 6.96 9.74
C GLY A 230 -6.49 7.66 8.44
N ALA A 231 -5.50 7.10 7.73
CA ALA A 231 -4.90 7.75 6.57
C ALA A 231 -5.88 7.94 5.40
N TYR A 232 -6.67 6.91 5.07
CA TYR A 232 -7.64 7.00 3.97
C TYR A 232 -8.75 8.04 4.19
N PRO A 233 -9.46 8.09 5.33
CA PRO A 233 -10.44 9.14 5.59
C PRO A 233 -9.86 10.55 5.47
N ARG A 234 -8.62 10.78 5.95
CA ARG A 234 -7.93 12.07 5.78
C ARG A 234 -7.67 12.36 4.30
N ALA A 235 -7.05 11.44 3.58
CA ALA A 235 -6.72 11.62 2.16
C ALA A 235 -7.97 11.85 1.29
N ILE A 236 -9.05 11.09 1.53
CA ILE A 236 -10.34 11.26 0.81
C ILE A 236 -10.92 12.64 1.08
N LYS A 237 -10.92 13.07 2.35
CA LYS A 237 -11.40 14.41 2.73
C LYS A 237 -10.56 15.50 2.06
N ASP A 238 -9.24 15.39 2.10
CA ASP A 238 -8.34 16.38 1.52
C ASP A 238 -8.53 16.49 0.00
N ASN A 239 -8.69 15.36 -0.70
CA ASN A 239 -8.98 15.34 -2.14
C ASN A 239 -10.36 15.92 -2.47
N ALA A 240 -11.39 15.66 -1.64
CA ALA A 240 -12.72 16.27 -1.80
C ALA A 240 -12.68 17.79 -1.63
N ASP A 241 -11.96 18.27 -0.61
CA ASP A 241 -11.77 19.70 -0.32
C ASP A 241 -11.01 20.41 -1.46
N GLN A 242 -9.96 19.79 -1.99
CA GLN A 242 -9.20 20.30 -3.13
C GLN A 242 -10.07 20.47 -4.38
N ARG A 243 -11.00 19.54 -4.62
CA ARG A 243 -11.98 19.60 -5.71
C ARG A 243 -13.20 20.48 -5.40
N ARG A 244 -13.30 21.03 -4.18
CA ARG A 244 -14.40 21.87 -3.70
C ARG A 244 -15.77 21.21 -3.88
N LEU A 245 -15.85 19.91 -3.60
CA LEU A 245 -17.10 19.18 -3.67
C LEU A 245 -18.06 19.69 -2.58
N SER A 246 -19.29 19.98 -2.96
CA SER A 246 -20.33 20.50 -2.04
C SER A 246 -21.25 19.42 -1.47
N GLN A 247 -21.16 18.20 -2.01
CA GLN A 247 -21.94 17.04 -1.59
C GLN A 247 -21.37 16.40 -0.32
N THR A 248 -22.21 15.65 0.38
CA THR A 248 -21.81 14.84 1.53
C THR A 248 -21.07 13.59 1.05
N ILE A 249 -19.88 13.34 1.61
CA ILE A 249 -19.09 12.14 1.33
C ILE A 249 -18.83 11.41 2.65
N ASP A 250 -19.53 10.29 2.83
CA ASP A 250 -19.30 9.41 3.96
C ASP A 250 -18.20 8.40 3.63
N VAL A 251 -17.29 8.15 4.58
CA VAL A 251 -16.21 7.18 4.42
C VAL A 251 -16.39 6.02 5.39
N PHE A 252 -16.54 4.83 4.84
CA PHE A 252 -16.62 3.57 5.60
C PHE A 252 -15.32 2.78 5.44
N GLN A 253 -14.80 2.20 6.51
CA GLN A 253 -13.59 1.39 6.46
C GLN A 253 -13.82 0.01 7.04
N GLN A 254 -13.47 -1.03 6.27
CA GLN A 254 -13.42 -2.40 6.77
C GLN A 254 -11.99 -2.93 6.74
N GLY A 255 -11.43 -3.16 7.92
CA GLY A 255 -10.10 -3.77 8.06
C GLY A 255 -10.14 -5.23 7.63
N ALA A 256 -9.53 -5.54 6.49
CA ALA A 256 -9.50 -6.85 5.85
C ALA A 256 -8.54 -7.83 6.56
N PHE A 257 -8.82 -8.10 7.84
CA PHE A 257 -8.03 -8.96 8.70
C PHE A 257 -7.83 -10.35 8.07
N GLY A 258 -6.57 -10.78 7.97
CA GLY A 258 -6.16 -12.07 7.41
C GLY A 258 -6.33 -12.24 5.89
N LEU A 259 -7.00 -11.34 5.17
CA LEU A 259 -7.25 -11.51 3.73
C LEU A 259 -5.94 -11.49 2.92
N ALA A 260 -5.04 -10.53 3.16
CA ALA A 260 -3.74 -10.48 2.48
C ALA A 260 -2.91 -11.77 2.73
N GLY A 261 -2.86 -12.21 3.99
CA GLY A 261 -2.19 -13.46 4.36
C GLY A 261 -2.83 -14.69 3.72
N SER A 262 -4.15 -14.75 3.60
CA SER A 262 -4.84 -15.85 2.91
C SER A 262 -4.50 -15.89 1.41
N ILE A 263 -4.33 -14.73 0.76
CA ILE A 263 -3.92 -14.65 -0.64
C ILE A 263 -2.49 -15.18 -0.79
N ASP A 264 -1.60 -14.86 0.15
CA ASP A 264 -0.21 -15.35 0.17
C ASP A 264 -0.04 -16.79 0.61
N GLY A 265 -1.12 -17.46 1.06
CA GLY A 265 -1.01 -18.82 1.56
C GLY A 265 -0.37 -18.91 2.95
N ALA A 266 -0.34 -17.80 3.71
CA ALA A 266 0.20 -17.76 5.05
C ALA A 266 -0.58 -18.74 5.94
N ARG A 267 0.15 -19.67 6.55
CA ARG A 267 -0.40 -20.83 7.26
C ARG A 267 -1.38 -20.42 8.35
N GLU A 268 -1.12 -19.35 9.08
CA GLU A 268 -2.01 -18.84 10.12
C GLU A 268 -3.36 -18.31 9.61
N PHE A 269 -3.53 -18.12 8.29
CA PHE A 269 -4.76 -17.59 7.68
C PHE A 269 -5.44 -18.54 6.71
N ILE A 270 -4.72 -19.47 6.07
CA ILE A 270 -5.29 -20.43 5.14
C ILE A 270 -4.46 -21.72 5.10
N GLN A 271 -5.12 -22.85 4.87
CA GLN A 271 -4.48 -24.14 4.62
C GLN A 271 -5.04 -24.75 3.33
N ASN A 272 -4.33 -24.52 2.22
CA ASN A 272 -4.66 -25.10 0.93
C ASN A 272 -4.46 -26.62 0.96
N GLY A 273 -5.38 -27.38 0.36
CA GLY A 273 -5.31 -28.84 0.31
C GLY A 273 -5.59 -29.54 1.65
N LYS A 274 -6.17 -28.83 2.62
CA LYS A 274 -6.71 -29.46 3.83
C LYS A 274 -7.79 -30.47 3.45
N VAL A 275 -7.73 -31.65 4.06
CA VAL A 275 -8.57 -32.82 3.69
C VAL A 275 -9.84 -32.94 4.52
N ASP A 276 -9.99 -32.12 5.56
CA ASP A 276 -11.14 -32.10 6.46
C ASP A 276 -11.52 -30.67 6.85
N ASN A 277 -12.69 -30.53 7.47
CA ASN A 277 -13.20 -29.23 7.97
C ASN A 277 -12.76 -28.95 9.40
N SER A 278 -11.81 -29.69 9.98
CA SER A 278 -11.44 -29.49 11.38
C SER A 278 -10.81 -28.11 11.61
N PRO A 279 -11.23 -27.34 12.62
CA PRO A 279 -10.60 -26.08 12.97
C PRO A 279 -9.12 -26.25 13.32
N ARG A 280 -8.36 -25.17 13.23
CA ARG A 280 -6.92 -25.17 13.54
C ARG A 280 -6.61 -24.26 14.71
N ASP A 281 -5.73 -24.72 15.59
CA ASP A 281 -5.29 -23.97 16.78
C ASP A 281 -4.34 -22.81 16.42
N ASP A 282 -3.62 -22.94 15.30
CA ASP A 282 -2.73 -21.92 14.76
C ASP A 282 -3.46 -20.88 13.89
N TYR A 283 -4.76 -21.04 13.65
CA TYR A 283 -5.55 -20.07 12.88
C TYR A 283 -5.67 -18.74 13.63
N ARG A 284 -5.52 -17.63 12.90
CA ARG A 284 -5.58 -16.27 13.44
C ARG A 284 -6.60 -15.38 12.72
N GLY A 285 -7.22 -15.84 11.64
CA GLY A 285 -8.17 -15.05 10.84
C GLY A 285 -9.53 -14.83 11.51
N PRO A 286 -10.54 -14.34 10.74
CA PRO A 286 -11.90 -14.19 11.22
C PRO A 286 -12.48 -15.50 11.72
N SER A 287 -13.02 -15.48 12.94
CA SER A 287 -13.64 -16.67 13.53
C SER A 287 -14.79 -16.31 14.46
N SER A 288 -15.56 -17.32 14.88
CA SER A 288 -16.61 -17.13 15.90
C SER A 288 -16.06 -16.68 17.27
N ASP A 289 -14.75 -16.83 17.50
CA ASP A 289 -14.13 -16.64 18.82
C ASP A 289 -13.06 -15.51 18.80
N ASN A 290 -12.71 -14.99 17.61
CA ASN A 290 -11.74 -13.92 17.44
C ASN A 290 -12.42 -12.55 17.56
N ARG A 291 -12.23 -11.86 18.70
CA ARG A 291 -12.86 -10.55 18.94
C ARG A 291 -12.41 -9.44 18.00
N GLU A 292 -11.21 -9.54 17.41
CA GLU A 292 -10.71 -8.54 16.46
C GLU A 292 -11.33 -8.67 15.07
N ALA A 293 -11.87 -9.85 14.75
CA ALA A 293 -12.49 -10.21 13.48
C ALA A 293 -13.59 -11.26 13.70
N LEU A 294 -14.62 -10.87 14.45
CA LEU A 294 -15.70 -11.78 14.85
C LEU A 294 -16.57 -12.16 13.65
N ILE A 295 -16.81 -13.45 13.46
CA ILE A 295 -17.89 -13.95 12.60
C ILE A 295 -19.17 -14.01 13.45
N ASP A 296 -20.08 -13.08 13.21
CA ASP A 296 -21.38 -13.05 13.88
C ASP A 296 -22.30 -14.16 13.35
N LEU A 297 -22.44 -15.24 14.12
CA LEU A 297 -23.27 -16.38 13.75
C LEU A 297 -24.76 -16.03 13.66
N SER A 298 -25.23 -14.92 14.24
CA SER A 298 -26.64 -14.52 14.17
C SER A 298 -27.07 -14.05 12.78
N ILE A 299 -26.10 -13.59 11.97
CA ILE A 299 -26.30 -13.18 10.57
C ILE A 299 -25.58 -14.11 9.59
N LEU A 300 -25.29 -15.35 9.99
CA LEU A 300 -24.53 -16.30 9.18
C LEU A 300 -25.02 -16.41 7.71
N PRO A 301 -26.35 -16.46 7.44
CA PRO A 301 -26.85 -16.51 6.07
C PRO A 301 -26.51 -15.28 5.22
N ARG A 302 -26.24 -14.11 5.84
CA ARG A 302 -25.90 -12.88 5.12
C ARG A 302 -24.52 -12.95 4.49
N TYR A 303 -23.56 -13.59 5.17
CA TYR A 303 -22.21 -13.76 4.64
C TYR A 303 -22.17 -14.59 3.37
N GLY A 304 -23.08 -15.56 3.22
CA GLY A 304 -23.11 -16.41 2.03
C GLY A 304 -21.84 -17.25 1.85
N PHE A 305 -21.23 -17.69 2.96
CA PHE A 305 -20.02 -18.51 2.92
C PHE A 305 -20.22 -19.80 2.13
N ASP A 306 -19.19 -20.17 1.36
CA ASP A 306 -19.09 -21.47 0.70
C ASP A 306 -18.47 -22.49 1.67
N PHE A 307 -19.22 -23.54 2.00
CA PHE A 307 -18.78 -24.63 2.87
C PHE A 307 -18.19 -25.82 2.08
N SER A 308 -18.25 -25.79 0.75
CA SER A 308 -17.71 -26.86 -0.09
C SER A 308 -16.18 -26.88 -0.08
N GLY A 309 -15.58 -28.03 -0.38
CA GLY A 309 -14.13 -28.12 -0.60
C GLY A 309 -13.25 -27.65 0.56
N ASN A 310 -13.74 -27.75 1.80
CA ASN A 310 -13.02 -27.28 2.99
C ASN A 310 -12.72 -25.77 2.99
N HIS A 311 -13.52 -24.97 2.27
CA HIS A 311 -13.44 -23.50 2.26
C HIS A 311 -13.85 -22.85 3.59
N MET A 312 -14.49 -23.62 4.48
CA MET A 312 -14.79 -23.27 5.86
C MET A 312 -14.35 -24.42 6.78
N LEU A 313 -13.79 -24.08 7.94
CA LEU A 313 -13.46 -25.03 8.99
C LEU A 313 -14.35 -24.77 10.20
N PHE A 314 -14.84 -25.82 10.84
CA PHE A 314 -15.80 -25.71 11.92
C PHE A 314 -15.88 -27.01 12.73
N ASN A 315 -16.31 -26.87 13.99
CA ASN A 315 -16.78 -27.97 14.81
C ASN A 315 -18.32 -28.09 14.71
N GLY A 316 -18.82 -29.32 14.84
CA GLY A 316 -20.27 -29.60 14.86
C GLY A 316 -20.85 -29.92 13.49
N SER A 317 -22.14 -29.65 13.31
CA SER A 317 -22.86 -29.79 12.04
C SER A 317 -23.24 -28.41 11.48
N GLU A 318 -23.68 -28.35 10.23
CA GLU A 318 -24.17 -27.10 9.61
C GLU A 318 -25.31 -26.43 10.40
N GLN A 319 -26.06 -27.18 11.22
CA GLN A 319 -27.11 -26.62 12.07
C GLN A 319 -26.63 -26.16 13.45
N ASN A 320 -25.42 -26.52 13.87
CA ASN A 320 -24.85 -26.18 15.17
C ASN A 320 -23.34 -25.93 15.05
N LEU A 321 -23.01 -24.90 14.28
CA LEU A 321 -21.64 -24.51 13.98
C LEU A 321 -20.99 -23.86 15.20
N THR A 322 -19.79 -24.34 15.55
CA THR A 322 -18.93 -23.76 16.59
C THR A 322 -17.50 -23.68 16.07
N ASN A 323 -16.69 -22.76 16.59
CA ASN A 323 -15.29 -22.54 16.16
C ASN A 323 -15.19 -22.44 14.62
N VAL A 324 -15.96 -21.51 14.06
CA VAL A 324 -16.03 -21.29 12.60
C VAL A 324 -14.80 -20.50 12.16
N GLN A 325 -14.08 -20.97 11.14
CA GLN A 325 -12.87 -20.35 10.59
C GLN A 325 -12.95 -20.32 9.06
N LEU A 326 -12.43 -19.26 8.45
CA LEU A 326 -12.38 -19.12 6.99
C LEU A 326 -11.18 -19.88 6.42
N ASN A 327 -11.37 -20.55 5.28
CA ASN A 327 -10.29 -21.27 4.58
C ASN A 327 -10.37 -21.13 3.04
N SER A 328 -10.99 -20.06 2.55
CA SER A 328 -10.91 -19.62 1.14
C SER A 328 -10.86 -18.10 1.05
N VAL A 329 -10.15 -17.58 0.05
CA VAL A 329 -10.02 -16.13 -0.17
C VAL A 329 -11.38 -15.49 -0.43
N GLU A 330 -12.26 -16.16 -1.16
CA GLU A 330 -13.62 -15.72 -1.44
C GLU A 330 -14.45 -15.59 -0.17
N ASN A 331 -14.32 -16.50 0.79
CA ASN A 331 -15.00 -16.38 2.09
C ASN A 331 -14.44 -15.22 2.92
N TYR A 332 -13.13 -14.92 2.84
CA TYR A 332 -12.58 -13.70 3.43
C TYR A 332 -13.20 -12.43 2.80
N ILE A 333 -13.34 -12.39 1.47
CA ILE A 333 -13.97 -11.27 0.77
C ILE A 333 -15.44 -11.12 1.18
N ALA A 334 -16.18 -12.23 1.24
CA ALA A 334 -17.58 -12.27 1.66
C ALA A 334 -17.77 -11.79 3.10
N TYR A 335 -16.90 -12.24 4.02
CA TYR A 335 -16.86 -11.75 5.41
C TYR A 335 -16.71 -10.23 5.45
N HIS A 336 -15.63 -9.71 4.86
CA HIS A 336 -15.31 -8.29 4.95
C HIS A 336 -16.36 -7.40 4.27
N LEU A 337 -16.83 -7.75 3.07
CA LEU A 337 -17.84 -6.96 2.39
C LEU A 337 -19.21 -7.01 3.08
N THR A 338 -19.60 -8.15 3.66
CA THR A 338 -20.83 -8.24 4.45
C THR A 338 -20.73 -7.37 5.71
N THR A 339 -19.62 -7.46 6.45
CA THR A 339 -19.39 -6.65 7.66
C THR A 339 -19.35 -5.15 7.34
N LEU A 340 -18.79 -4.75 6.20
CA LEU A 340 -18.84 -3.39 5.69
C LEU A 340 -20.29 -2.93 5.43
N MET A 341 -21.08 -3.76 4.75
CA MET A 341 -22.47 -3.42 4.43
C MET A 341 -23.37 -3.38 5.68
N GLU A 342 -23.08 -4.20 6.70
CA GLU A 342 -23.76 -4.11 8.00
C GLU A 342 -23.43 -2.80 8.72
N GLN A 343 -22.17 -2.34 8.72
CA GLN A 343 -21.81 -1.03 9.25
C GLN A 343 -22.58 0.10 8.56
N MET A 344 -22.70 0.06 7.23
CA MET A 344 -23.50 1.03 6.48
C MET A 344 -24.99 0.93 6.79
N ARG A 345 -25.50 -0.30 6.98
CA ARG A 345 -26.92 -0.55 7.29
C ARG A 345 -27.32 0.03 8.65
N GLU A 346 -26.39 0.00 9.60
CA GLU A 346 -26.56 0.49 10.97
C GLU A 346 -26.26 2.00 11.11
N ALA A 347 -25.51 2.57 10.17
CA ALA A 347 -25.27 4.00 10.10
C ALA A 347 -26.56 4.77 9.78
N LYS A 348 -26.72 5.92 10.42
CA LYS A 348 -27.88 6.78 10.23
C LYS A 348 -27.78 7.50 8.88
N ASP A 349 -28.79 7.33 8.03
CA ASP A 349 -28.96 8.05 6.76
C ASP A 349 -27.77 7.92 5.80
N ALA A 350 -27.05 6.79 5.82
CA ALA A 350 -25.88 6.56 4.97
C ALA A 350 -26.23 6.70 3.46
N PRO A 351 -25.55 7.58 2.72
CA PRO A 351 -25.72 7.71 1.28
C PRO A 351 -25.34 6.41 0.55
N PRO A 352 -25.80 6.20 -0.71
CA PRO A 352 -25.45 5.01 -1.45
C PRO A 352 -23.94 4.85 -1.65
N LEU A 353 -23.43 3.63 -1.47
CA LEU A 353 -22.06 3.22 -1.79
C LEU A 353 -21.83 3.37 -3.30
N LYS A 354 -20.91 4.26 -3.68
CA LYS A 354 -20.55 4.54 -5.09
C LYS A 354 -19.25 3.87 -5.50
N SER A 355 -18.31 3.72 -4.55
CA SER A 355 -17.00 3.13 -4.83
C SER A 355 -16.40 2.39 -3.64
N VAL A 356 -15.58 1.38 -3.93
CA VAL A 356 -14.77 0.65 -2.94
C VAL A 356 -13.30 0.76 -3.35
N VAL A 357 -12.47 1.32 -2.47
CA VAL A 357 -11.01 1.34 -2.62
C VAL A 357 -10.43 0.02 -2.14
N LEU A 358 -9.70 -0.66 -3.02
CA LEU A 358 -8.95 -1.88 -2.71
C LEU A 358 -7.62 -1.49 -2.05
N GLY A 359 -7.68 -1.14 -0.76
CA GLY A 359 -6.57 -0.54 0.00
C GLY A 359 -5.47 -1.52 0.45
N CYS A 360 -5.15 -2.50 -0.38
CA CYS A 360 -4.04 -3.45 -0.19
C CYS A 360 -3.54 -3.94 -1.55
N THR A 361 -2.22 -4.12 -1.68
CA THR A 361 -1.54 -4.56 -2.92
C THR A 361 -2.03 -5.91 -3.45
N HIS A 362 -2.61 -6.75 -2.59
CA HIS A 362 -3.09 -8.10 -2.93
C HIS A 362 -4.49 -8.12 -3.54
N PHE A 363 -5.34 -7.15 -3.19
CA PHE A 363 -6.78 -7.21 -3.47
C PHE A 363 -7.14 -7.02 -4.95
N PRO A 364 -6.38 -6.25 -5.76
CA PRO A 364 -6.60 -6.16 -7.19
C PRO A 364 -6.65 -7.51 -7.92
N PHE A 365 -5.92 -8.54 -7.45
CA PHE A 365 -5.97 -9.89 -8.04
C PHE A 365 -7.34 -10.57 -7.95
N TYR A 366 -8.18 -10.12 -7.02
CA TYR A 366 -9.50 -10.68 -6.73
C TYR A 366 -10.63 -9.69 -7.06
N GLN A 367 -10.37 -8.67 -7.90
CA GLN A 367 -11.38 -7.68 -8.31
C GLN A 367 -12.70 -8.31 -8.76
N GLU A 368 -12.65 -9.40 -9.53
CA GLU A 368 -13.85 -10.10 -9.97
C GLU A 368 -14.64 -10.70 -8.79
N ALA A 369 -13.95 -11.28 -7.81
CA ALA A 369 -14.57 -11.83 -6.61
C ALA A 369 -15.21 -10.71 -5.75
N PHE A 370 -14.51 -9.59 -5.55
CA PHE A 370 -15.07 -8.39 -4.92
C PHE A 370 -16.34 -7.90 -5.64
N ALA A 371 -16.28 -7.78 -6.97
CA ALA A 371 -17.42 -7.32 -7.77
C ALA A 371 -18.60 -8.29 -7.72
N LYS A 372 -18.34 -9.61 -7.78
CA LYS A 372 -19.36 -10.66 -7.66
C LYS A 372 -20.04 -10.60 -6.30
N GLU A 373 -19.27 -10.42 -5.24
CA GLU A 373 -19.78 -10.36 -3.89
C GLU A 373 -20.61 -9.09 -3.63
N LEU A 374 -20.18 -7.93 -4.13
CA LEU A 374 -21.00 -6.70 -4.09
C LEU A 374 -22.33 -6.86 -4.82
N ARG A 375 -22.36 -7.55 -5.97
CA ARG A 375 -23.61 -7.88 -6.67
C ARG A 375 -24.50 -8.82 -5.83
N ARG A 376 -23.90 -9.87 -5.23
CA ARG A 376 -24.62 -10.79 -4.33
C ARG A 376 -25.27 -10.02 -3.19
N LEU A 377 -24.54 -9.13 -2.52
CA LEU A 377 -25.05 -8.31 -1.43
C LEU A 377 -26.15 -7.36 -1.89
N ARG A 378 -26.01 -6.71 -3.05
CA ARG A 378 -27.06 -5.85 -3.62
C ARG A 378 -28.39 -6.58 -3.84
N ASP A 379 -28.32 -7.86 -4.18
CA ASP A 379 -29.47 -8.71 -4.50
C ASP A 379 -29.93 -9.59 -3.31
N TYR A 380 -29.23 -9.55 -2.19
CA TYR A 380 -29.54 -10.34 -1.01
C TYR A 380 -30.88 -9.91 -0.40
N LYS A 381 -31.72 -10.90 -0.11
CA LYS A 381 -33.07 -10.71 0.45
C LYS A 381 -33.27 -11.50 1.74
N GLU A 382 -34.01 -10.89 2.65
CA GLU A 382 -34.63 -11.56 3.80
C GLU A 382 -36.12 -11.24 3.78
N ASN A 383 -36.99 -12.26 3.92
CA ASN A 383 -38.44 -12.10 3.86
C ASN A 383 -38.91 -11.30 2.63
N ASP A 384 -38.35 -11.63 1.45
CA ASP A 384 -38.58 -10.97 0.16
C ASP A 384 -38.17 -9.49 0.05
N GLN A 385 -37.52 -8.94 1.07
CA GLN A 385 -37.03 -7.56 1.09
C GLN A 385 -35.52 -7.49 0.90
N TYR A 386 -35.06 -6.56 0.06
CA TYR A 386 -33.63 -6.33 -0.13
C TYR A 386 -33.01 -5.71 1.11
N VAL A 387 -32.01 -6.37 1.68
CA VAL A 387 -31.36 -5.91 2.93
C VAL A 387 -30.46 -4.71 2.66
N TYR A 388 -29.63 -4.79 1.60
CA TYR A 388 -28.55 -3.83 1.37
C TYR A 388 -28.79 -2.87 0.20
N ARG A 389 -29.69 -3.20 -0.72
CA ARG A 389 -29.84 -2.49 -2.01
C ARG A 389 -29.98 -0.98 -1.90
N ARG A 390 -30.68 -0.48 -0.87
CA ARG A 390 -30.89 0.96 -0.65
C ARG A 390 -29.60 1.74 -0.31
N PHE A 391 -28.59 1.05 0.20
CA PHE A 391 -27.29 1.61 0.57
C PHE A 391 -26.25 1.47 -0.53
N MET A 392 -26.64 1.00 -1.71
CA MET A 392 -25.72 0.67 -2.79
C MET A 392 -26.19 1.36 -4.07
N ALA A 393 -25.27 1.95 -4.82
CA ALA A 393 -25.56 2.38 -6.18
C ALA A 393 -25.78 1.15 -7.09
N ASP A 394 -26.40 1.37 -8.26
CA ASP A 394 -26.57 0.33 -9.29
C ASP A 394 -25.22 -0.22 -9.77
N GLU A 395 -24.25 0.68 -9.91
CA GLU A 395 -22.87 0.35 -10.21
C GLU A 395 -21.95 0.87 -9.10
N ILE A 396 -21.11 -0.03 -8.57
CA ILE A 396 -20.09 0.31 -7.59
C ILE A 396 -18.72 0.19 -8.26
N LYS A 397 -17.96 1.29 -8.26
CA LYS A 397 -16.63 1.32 -8.87
C LYS A 397 -15.60 0.74 -7.90
N LEU A 398 -14.88 -0.30 -8.32
CA LEU A 398 -13.70 -0.77 -7.61
C LEU A 398 -12.50 0.09 -8.02
N ILE A 399 -11.85 0.70 -7.04
CA ILE A 399 -10.69 1.56 -7.26
C ILE A 399 -9.43 0.76 -6.94
N ASP A 400 -8.58 0.62 -7.96
CA ASP A 400 -7.22 0.09 -7.83
C ASP A 400 -6.23 1.25 -7.66
N PRO A 401 -5.60 1.41 -6.47
CA PRO A 401 -4.63 2.46 -6.25
C PRO A 401 -3.42 2.40 -7.20
N ALA A 402 -3.10 1.24 -7.76
CA ALA A 402 -1.91 1.04 -8.59
C ALA A 402 -1.91 1.91 -9.85
N PHE A 403 -3.06 2.03 -10.52
CA PHE A 403 -3.20 2.87 -11.71
C PHE A 403 -2.93 4.35 -11.40
N PHE A 404 -3.53 4.85 -10.32
CA PHE A 404 -3.37 6.24 -9.89
C PHE A 404 -1.95 6.53 -9.39
N THR A 405 -1.30 5.55 -8.77
CA THR A 405 0.10 5.66 -8.31
C THR A 405 1.05 5.81 -9.48
N ALA A 406 0.87 5.02 -10.56
CA ALA A 406 1.67 5.15 -11.77
C ALA A 406 1.50 6.54 -12.42
N ARG A 407 0.26 7.05 -12.48
CA ARG A 407 -0.06 8.38 -13.00
C ARG A 407 0.65 9.48 -12.20
N GLU A 408 0.52 9.45 -10.88
CA GLU A 408 1.14 10.44 -9.99
C GLU A 408 2.66 10.42 -10.05
N LEU A 409 3.27 9.21 -10.09
CA LEU A 409 4.71 9.07 -10.29
C LEU A 409 5.18 9.71 -11.59
N TYR A 410 4.44 9.51 -12.69
CA TYR A 410 4.79 10.10 -13.97
C TYR A 410 4.71 11.63 -13.92
N GLU A 411 3.57 12.17 -13.46
CA GLU A 411 3.34 13.61 -13.28
C GLU A 411 4.47 14.25 -12.46
N SER A 412 4.82 13.63 -11.33
CA SER A 412 5.89 14.08 -10.44
C SER A 412 7.27 14.11 -11.14
N LEU A 413 7.61 13.06 -11.90
CA LEU A 413 8.88 13.01 -12.64
C LEU A 413 8.93 14.01 -13.81
N VAL A 414 7.80 14.35 -14.42
CA VAL A 414 7.69 15.39 -15.45
C VAL A 414 7.94 16.77 -14.83
N GLU A 415 7.24 17.09 -13.74
CA GLU A 415 7.36 18.36 -13.02
C GLU A 415 8.81 18.64 -12.60
N ASP A 416 9.49 17.62 -12.09
CA ASP A 416 10.89 17.69 -11.68
C ASP A 416 11.90 17.58 -12.83
N ARG A 417 11.45 17.35 -14.07
CA ARG A 417 12.30 17.08 -15.26
C ARG A 417 13.23 15.87 -15.08
N ARG A 418 12.78 14.84 -14.36
CA ARG A 418 13.55 13.63 -13.99
C ARG A 418 13.33 12.42 -14.88
N LEU A 419 12.41 12.48 -15.84
CA LEU A 419 12.25 11.42 -16.85
C LEU A 419 13.50 11.26 -17.73
N ASN A 420 13.90 10.01 -17.96
CA ASN A 420 15.04 9.67 -18.79
C ASN A 420 14.75 9.86 -20.29
N ASN A 421 15.64 10.56 -20.99
CA ASN A 421 15.49 10.81 -22.44
C ASN A 421 15.88 9.60 -23.29
N LYS A 422 16.71 8.71 -22.73
CA LYS A 422 17.20 7.45 -23.30
C LYS A 422 17.23 6.39 -22.19
N PRO A 423 17.20 5.08 -22.51
CA PRO A 423 17.32 4.04 -21.50
C PRO A 423 18.48 4.29 -20.53
N ALA A 424 18.20 4.18 -19.23
CA ALA A 424 19.21 4.36 -18.19
C ALA A 424 20.22 3.21 -18.20
N ASN A 425 21.52 3.55 -18.10
CA ASN A 425 22.62 2.58 -17.99
C ASN A 425 23.26 2.59 -16.59
N SER A 426 22.51 3.01 -15.55
CA SER A 426 23.02 3.02 -14.17
C SER A 426 23.18 1.62 -13.57
N GLN A 427 22.53 0.63 -14.16
CA GLN A 427 22.51 -0.78 -13.75
C GLN A 427 22.66 -1.69 -14.95
N ALA A 428 23.08 -2.94 -14.70
CA ALA A 428 23.34 -3.94 -15.74
C ALA A 428 22.04 -4.48 -16.38
N THR A 429 20.93 -4.42 -15.66
CA THR A 429 19.61 -4.93 -16.06
C THR A 429 18.55 -3.85 -15.86
N ARG A 430 17.39 -3.93 -16.54
CA ARG A 430 16.36 -2.88 -16.37
C ARG A 430 15.69 -2.90 -14.99
N GLY A 431 15.67 -4.05 -14.32
CA GLY A 431 15.20 -4.19 -12.95
C GLY A 431 16.23 -4.90 -12.07
N GLU A 432 16.34 -4.49 -10.80
CA GLU A 432 17.00 -5.25 -9.74
C GLU A 432 15.98 -5.56 -8.64
N PHE A 433 16.00 -6.77 -8.09
CA PHE A 433 14.97 -7.25 -7.17
C PHE A 433 15.60 -7.83 -5.91
N TYR A 434 15.15 -7.36 -4.75
CA TYR A 434 15.71 -7.70 -3.45
C TYR A 434 14.61 -8.09 -2.47
N VAL A 435 14.89 -9.12 -1.66
CA VAL A 435 14.01 -9.62 -0.60
C VAL A 435 14.76 -9.57 0.72
N THR A 436 14.10 -9.22 1.81
CA THR A 436 14.68 -9.41 3.13
C THR A 436 14.49 -10.84 3.62
N VAL A 437 15.55 -11.41 4.17
CA VAL A 437 15.55 -12.73 4.81
C VAL A 437 16.12 -12.60 6.22
N PRO A 438 15.76 -13.47 7.17
CA PRO A 438 16.45 -13.56 8.45
C PRO A 438 17.97 -13.68 8.25
N ALA A 439 18.73 -12.99 9.10
CA ALA A 439 20.17 -13.07 9.09
C ALA A 439 20.63 -14.52 9.37
N GLU A 440 21.74 -14.95 8.77
CA GLU A 440 22.32 -16.25 9.09
C GLU A 440 22.72 -16.33 10.57
N GLY A 441 22.51 -17.50 11.19
CA GLY A 441 22.86 -17.73 12.60
C GLY A 441 21.78 -17.32 13.62
N GLN A 442 20.58 -16.95 13.18
CA GLN A 442 19.44 -16.75 14.08
C GLN A 442 19.14 -18.02 14.90
N SER A 443 18.76 -17.85 16.15
CA SER A 443 18.40 -18.98 17.03
C SER A 443 17.09 -19.63 16.57
N ARG A 444 16.94 -20.93 16.84
CA ARG A 444 15.76 -21.70 16.38
C ARG A 444 14.44 -21.15 16.91
N GLU A 445 14.43 -20.53 18.09
CA GLU A 445 13.24 -19.96 18.73
C GLU A 445 12.74 -18.70 18.00
N ARG A 446 13.63 -18.04 17.23
CA ARG A 446 13.30 -16.85 16.43
C ARG A 446 12.75 -17.20 15.06
N LEU A 447 12.86 -18.45 14.64
CA LEU A 447 12.48 -18.90 13.30
C LEU A 447 11.25 -19.81 13.38
N ASN A 448 10.45 -19.79 12.32
CA ASN A 448 9.38 -20.76 12.09
C ASN A 448 9.90 -22.00 11.35
N ASP A 449 9.01 -22.96 11.13
CA ASP A 449 9.25 -24.23 10.45
C ASP A 449 9.71 -24.10 8.99
N VAL A 450 9.51 -22.93 8.37
CA VAL A 450 9.95 -22.62 7.00
C VAL A 450 11.14 -21.64 6.95
N GLY A 451 11.76 -21.36 8.10
CA GLY A 451 12.98 -20.53 8.20
C GLY A 451 12.76 -19.01 8.17
N GLY A 452 11.52 -18.53 8.13
CA GLY A 452 11.18 -17.12 8.35
C GLY A 452 11.10 -16.77 9.83
N PHE A 453 10.93 -15.49 10.21
CA PHE A 453 10.74 -15.15 11.62
C PHE A 453 9.46 -15.74 12.20
N SER A 454 9.56 -16.27 13.43
CA SER A 454 8.41 -16.69 14.23
C SER A 454 7.51 -15.49 14.54
N TYR A 455 6.21 -15.74 14.75
CA TYR A 455 5.24 -14.69 15.06
C TYR A 455 5.69 -13.89 16.31
N ASP A 456 6.03 -14.61 17.38
CA ASP A 456 6.42 -14.01 18.67
C ASP A 456 7.70 -13.17 18.55
N PHE A 457 8.69 -13.63 17.78
CA PHE A 457 9.89 -12.83 17.56
C PHE A 457 9.58 -11.59 16.73
N LYS A 458 8.91 -11.77 15.57
CA LYS A 458 8.59 -10.69 14.63
C LYS A 458 7.88 -9.52 15.31
N TYR A 459 6.85 -9.83 16.09
CA TYR A 459 5.96 -8.89 16.73
C TYR A 459 6.35 -8.55 18.17
N GLY A 460 7.32 -9.26 18.75
CA GLY A 460 7.89 -8.98 20.07
C GLY A 460 8.97 -7.90 20.06
N ARG A 461 9.64 -7.67 18.92
CA ARG A 461 10.75 -6.71 18.74
C ARG A 461 10.38 -5.27 19.15
N LEU A 462 11.41 -4.52 19.54
CA LEU A 462 11.31 -3.15 20.02
C LEU A 462 12.01 -2.20 19.04
N SER A 463 11.54 -0.95 19.02
CA SER A 463 12.12 0.12 18.21
C SER A 463 13.61 0.34 18.54
N GLY A 464 14.36 0.79 17.53
CA GLY A 464 15.79 1.12 17.61
C GLY A 464 16.75 -0.04 17.27
N ASP A 465 16.28 -1.29 17.21
CA ASP A 465 17.10 -2.48 16.92
C ASP A 465 16.62 -3.22 15.66
N VAL A 466 16.83 -2.62 14.49
CA VAL A 466 16.37 -3.18 13.19
C VAL A 466 17.51 -3.73 12.31
N ASN A 467 18.76 -3.30 12.49
CA ASN A 467 19.83 -3.57 11.52
C ASN A 467 20.45 -4.98 11.61
N SER A 468 20.40 -5.65 12.76
CA SER A 468 21.11 -6.93 12.93
C SER A 468 20.32 -8.16 12.49
N ASP A 469 19.00 -8.07 12.45
CA ASP A 469 18.16 -9.27 12.42
C ASP A 469 17.95 -9.86 11.03
N PHE A 470 17.91 -9.03 9.98
CA PHE A 470 17.60 -9.46 8.62
C PHE A 470 18.55 -8.83 7.58
N ARG A 471 18.53 -9.35 6.35
CA ARG A 471 19.40 -8.95 5.25
C ARG A 471 18.61 -8.84 3.96
N ALA A 472 18.75 -7.72 3.26
CA ALA A 472 18.26 -7.57 1.90
C ALA A 472 19.21 -8.29 0.93
N VAL A 473 18.76 -9.39 0.36
CA VAL A 473 19.48 -10.22 -0.61
C VAL A 473 18.78 -10.20 -1.96
N PRO A 474 19.47 -10.46 -3.08
CA PRO A 474 18.82 -10.60 -4.39
C PRO A 474 17.73 -11.68 -4.38
N PHE A 475 16.65 -11.45 -5.14
CA PHE A 475 15.62 -12.46 -5.38
C PHE A 475 16.21 -13.73 -6.01
N ASP A 476 15.85 -14.89 -5.47
CA ASP A 476 16.21 -16.20 -6.01
C ASP A 476 15.13 -17.25 -5.70
N GLU A 477 15.12 -18.36 -6.42
CA GLU A 477 14.14 -19.42 -6.19
C GLU A 477 14.20 -19.98 -4.76
N SER A 478 15.41 -20.02 -4.18
CA SER A 478 15.63 -20.48 -2.82
C SER A 478 14.95 -19.63 -1.75
N ASN A 479 14.61 -18.36 -2.03
CA ASN A 479 14.03 -17.45 -1.03
C ASN A 479 12.54 -17.10 -1.25
N LEU A 480 11.98 -17.31 -2.45
CA LEU A 480 10.56 -17.08 -2.74
C LEU A 480 9.71 -18.35 -2.76
N GLY A 481 10.30 -19.50 -3.12
CA GLY A 481 9.59 -20.76 -3.30
C GLY A 481 8.71 -20.82 -4.57
N ASP A 482 8.41 -22.04 -5.02
CA ASP A 482 7.79 -22.30 -6.33
C ASP A 482 6.39 -21.69 -6.50
N VAL A 483 5.58 -21.68 -5.43
CA VAL A 483 4.21 -21.16 -5.47
C VAL A 483 4.18 -19.66 -5.73
N VAL A 484 5.07 -18.91 -5.08
CA VAL A 484 5.17 -17.44 -5.26
C VAL A 484 5.68 -17.15 -6.67
N LEU A 485 6.75 -17.82 -7.11
CA LEU A 485 7.29 -17.64 -8.46
C LEU A 485 6.25 -17.91 -9.55
N LYS A 486 5.50 -19.00 -9.42
CA LYS A 486 4.45 -19.34 -10.38
C LYS A 486 3.38 -18.26 -10.43
N ARG A 487 2.97 -17.75 -9.27
CA ARG A 487 2.02 -16.63 -9.18
C ARG A 487 2.58 -15.36 -9.85
N LEU A 488 3.85 -15.04 -9.62
CA LEU A 488 4.50 -13.87 -10.23
C LEU A 488 4.52 -14.01 -11.76
N GLN A 489 4.88 -15.18 -12.28
CA GLN A 489 4.84 -15.48 -13.71
C GLN A 489 3.44 -15.28 -14.31
N ASP A 490 2.41 -15.76 -13.62
CA ASP A 490 1.04 -15.73 -14.14
C ASP A 490 0.37 -14.35 -14.01
N ARG A 491 0.73 -13.57 -12.98
CA ARG A 491 0.01 -12.34 -12.60
C ARG A 491 0.73 -11.04 -12.92
N VAL A 492 2.06 -11.05 -12.97
CA VAL A 492 2.88 -9.86 -13.26
C VAL A 492 3.92 -10.18 -14.35
N PRO A 493 3.48 -10.52 -15.57
CA PRO A 493 4.37 -11.05 -16.61
C PRO A 493 5.45 -10.05 -17.08
N THR A 494 5.18 -8.74 -17.02
CA THR A 494 6.17 -7.72 -17.39
C THR A 494 7.28 -7.66 -16.35
N VAL A 495 6.91 -7.63 -15.07
CA VAL A 495 7.84 -7.74 -13.94
C VAL A 495 8.62 -9.05 -13.99
N TRP A 496 7.95 -10.17 -14.29
CA TRP A 496 8.59 -11.47 -14.41
C TRP A 496 9.71 -11.45 -15.46
N SER A 497 9.51 -10.80 -16.61
CA SER A 497 10.56 -10.65 -17.62
C SER A 497 11.78 -9.87 -17.10
N LEU A 498 11.57 -8.82 -16.30
CA LEU A 498 12.67 -8.05 -15.70
C LEU A 498 13.38 -8.87 -14.61
N LEU A 499 12.63 -9.64 -13.82
CA LEU A 499 13.18 -10.54 -12.81
C LEU A 499 14.03 -11.65 -13.44
N SER A 500 13.55 -12.27 -14.52
CA SER A 500 14.34 -13.25 -15.30
C SER A 500 15.61 -12.62 -15.86
N GLU A 501 15.54 -11.41 -16.43
CA GLU A 501 16.73 -10.69 -16.88
C GLU A 501 17.73 -10.45 -15.75
N PHE A 502 17.26 -10.00 -14.58
CA PHE A 502 18.08 -9.78 -13.39
C PHE A 502 18.81 -11.06 -12.99
N ARG A 503 18.10 -12.19 -12.92
CA ARG A 503 18.66 -13.48 -12.55
C ARG A 503 19.72 -13.98 -13.54
N GLU A 504 19.47 -13.82 -14.84
CA GLU A 504 20.36 -14.33 -15.89
C GLU A 504 21.61 -13.47 -16.11
N LYS A 505 21.48 -12.15 -16.01
CA LYS A 505 22.53 -11.21 -16.44
C LYS A 505 23.25 -10.50 -15.30
N SER A 506 22.69 -10.46 -14.09
CA SER A 506 23.31 -9.76 -12.97
C SER A 506 24.37 -10.60 -12.29
N ASP A 507 25.57 -10.03 -12.13
CA ASP A 507 26.63 -10.65 -11.31
C ASP A 507 26.31 -10.60 -9.81
N LYS A 508 25.22 -9.94 -9.39
CA LYS A 508 24.83 -9.85 -7.97
C LYS A 508 24.28 -11.16 -7.41
N LEU A 509 23.87 -12.10 -8.27
CA LEU A 509 23.39 -13.43 -7.90
C LEU A 509 24.48 -14.51 -7.96
N LYS A 510 25.66 -14.19 -8.49
CA LYS A 510 26.82 -15.10 -8.57
C LYS A 510 27.71 -14.91 -7.34
#